data_AF-A0A222EQ19-F1
#
_entry.id   AF-A0A222EQ19-F1
#
_cell.length_a   1.000
_cell.length_b   1.000
_cell.length_c   1.000
_cell.angle_alpha   90.00
_cell.angle_beta   90.00
_cell.angle_gamma   90.00
#
_symmetry.space_group_name_H-M   'P 1'
#
loop_
_entity.id
_entity.type
_entity.pdbx_description
1 polymer ?
#
loop_
_entity_poly.entity_id
_entity_poly.type
_entity_poly.pdbx_seq_one_letter_code
_entity_poly.pdbx_strand_id
1 'polypeptide(L)'
;MIFTKEFKNIGLSKKIIKRKNYLVKQKNSNYENMFKILNIAKLNKFRYIPKIKEIDNYYYRYKYIKGFTLSKIQTIDIKIILLVLSIIIKLQLLYKENGKVINHNDISPLNVVFNKKT
;
A
#
# COMPACT_ATOMS: atom_id res chain seq x y z
N MET A 1 -4.76 -24.70 -7.54
CA MET A 1 -5.28 -24.23 -6.23
C MET A 1 -6.63 -23.55 -6.46
N ILE A 2 -7.73 -24.14 -6.01
CA ILE A 2 -9.09 -23.62 -6.28
C ILE A 2 -9.39 -22.47 -5.30
N PHE A 3 -9.66 -21.29 -5.85
CA PHE A 3 -10.00 -20.09 -5.09
C PHE A 3 -11.52 -19.94 -4.98
N THR A 4 -12.09 -20.32 -3.84
CA THR A 4 -13.53 -20.17 -3.55
C THR A 4 -13.93 -18.70 -3.29
N LYS A 5 -15.16 -18.41 -3.73
CA LYS A 5 -15.76 -17.12 -4.11
C LYS A 5 -16.05 -16.20 -2.93
N GLU A 6 -15.48 -14.99 -3.00
CA GLU A 6 -16.18 -13.71 -2.82
C GLU A 6 -15.27 -12.65 -3.45
N PHE A 7 -15.52 -12.35 -4.72
CA PHE A 7 -14.78 -11.31 -5.43
C PHE A 7 -15.53 -10.00 -5.27
N LYS A 8 -14.90 -9.00 -4.65
CA LYS A 8 -15.37 -7.62 -4.70
C LYS A 8 -14.45 -6.82 -5.60
N ASN A 9 -15.05 -6.08 -6.54
CA ASN A 9 -14.34 -5.04 -7.28
C ASN A 9 -14.06 -3.88 -6.32
N ILE A 10 -12.78 -3.56 -6.10
CA ILE A 10 -12.38 -2.40 -5.30
C ILE A 10 -11.27 -1.68 -6.07
N GLY A 11 -11.60 -0.50 -6.60
CA GLY A 11 -10.72 0.31 -7.46
C GLY A 11 -10.38 -0.39 -8.78
N LEU A 12 -9.15 -0.18 -9.28
CA LEU A 12 -8.66 -0.76 -10.56
C LEU A 12 -8.39 -2.28 -10.49
N SER A 13 -8.52 -2.91 -9.32
CA SER A 13 -8.31 -4.34 -9.15
C SER A 13 -9.63 -5.09 -9.34
N LYS A 14 -9.70 -5.91 -10.40
CA LYS A 14 -10.91 -6.67 -10.79
C LYS A 14 -11.27 -7.79 -9.81
N LYS A 15 -10.33 -8.29 -9.01
CA LYS A 15 -10.54 -9.43 -8.10
C LYS A 15 -9.71 -9.29 -6.85
N ILE A 16 -10.37 -9.16 -5.70
CA ILE A 16 -9.76 -9.23 -4.36
C ILE A 16 -10.35 -10.42 -3.61
N ILE A 17 -9.50 -11.31 -3.10
CA ILE A 17 -9.90 -12.41 -2.21
C ILE A 17 -9.31 -12.16 -0.82
N LYS A 18 -10.17 -12.12 0.19
CA LYS A 18 -9.74 -12.07 1.59
C LYS A 18 -9.60 -13.48 2.16
N ARG A 19 -8.40 -13.84 2.63
CA ARG A 19 -8.15 -15.12 3.30
C ARG A 19 -7.35 -14.90 4.57
N LYS A 20 -7.98 -15.16 5.73
CA LYS A 20 -7.39 -14.86 7.05
C LYS A 20 -6.85 -13.42 7.05
N ASN A 21 -5.55 -13.24 7.29
CA ASN A 21 -4.86 -11.96 7.35
C ASN A 21 -4.33 -11.45 5.99
N TYR A 22 -4.65 -12.10 4.88
CA TYR A 22 -4.12 -11.76 3.56
C TYR A 22 -5.20 -11.33 2.58
N LEU A 23 -4.84 -10.40 1.71
CA LEU A 23 -5.57 -10.05 0.51
C LEU A 23 -4.79 -10.58 -0.69
N VAL A 24 -5.49 -11.27 -1.59
CA VAL A 24 -4.98 -11.69 -2.89
C VAL A 24 -5.57 -10.77 -3.94
N LYS A 25 -4.73 -10.15 -4.77
CA LYS A 25 -5.11 -9.25 -5.84
C LYS A 25 -4.59 -9.76 -7.17
N GLN A 26 -5.39 -9.57 -8.22
CA GLN A 26 -4.94 -9.73 -9.59
C GLN A 26 -3.98 -8.58 -9.97
N LYS A 27 -2.90 -8.89 -10.69
CA LYS A 27 -1.99 -7.90 -11.29
C LYS A 27 -2.79 -7.05 -12.28
N ASN A 28 -2.61 -5.74 -12.23
CA ASN A 28 -3.16 -4.78 -13.17
C ASN A 28 -2.03 -4.06 -13.91
N SER A 29 -2.35 -3.11 -14.78
CA SER A 29 -1.36 -2.35 -15.55
C SER A 29 -0.34 -1.60 -14.67
N ASN A 30 -0.69 -1.25 -13.43
CA ASN A 30 0.18 -0.54 -12.50
C ASN A 30 1.06 -1.47 -11.64
N TYR A 31 0.92 -2.79 -11.80
CA TYR A 31 1.61 -3.76 -10.95
C TYR A 31 3.14 -3.63 -11.02
N GLU A 32 3.70 -3.56 -12.23
CA GLU A 32 5.16 -3.48 -12.43
C GLU A 32 5.76 -2.23 -11.78
N ASN A 33 5.11 -1.08 -11.94
CA ASN A 33 5.55 0.17 -11.31
C ASN A 33 5.46 0.09 -9.78
N MET A 34 4.36 -0.45 -9.25
CA MET A 34 4.21 -0.68 -7.81
C MET A 34 5.32 -1.63 -7.30
N PHE A 35 5.61 -2.72 -8.00
CA PHE A 35 6.60 -3.70 -7.59
C PHE A 35 8.03 -3.11 -7.58
N LYS A 36 8.38 -2.29 -8.58
CA LYS A 36 9.65 -1.52 -8.60
C LYS A 36 9.78 -0.61 -7.37
N ILE A 37 8.74 0.17 -7.05
CA ILE A 37 8.74 1.05 -5.87
C ILE A 37 8.90 0.24 -4.58
N LEU A 38 8.20 -0.88 -4.45
CA LEU A 38 8.30 -1.75 -3.28
C LEU A 38 9.70 -2.35 -3.11
N ASN A 39 10.38 -2.68 -4.21
CA ASN A 39 11.75 -3.17 -4.17
C ASN A 39 12.73 -2.07 -3.73
N ILE A 40 12.62 -0.86 -4.28
CA ILE A 40 13.43 0.29 -3.84
C ILE A 40 13.22 0.55 -2.34
N ALA A 41 11.97 0.56 -1.90
CA ALA A 41 11.63 0.77 -0.49
C ALA A 41 12.14 -0.36 0.42
N LYS A 42 12.12 -1.61 -0.05
CA LYS A 42 12.69 -2.76 0.67
C LYS A 42 14.20 -2.64 0.83
N LEU A 43 14.93 -2.28 -0.24
CA LEU A 43 16.38 -2.07 -0.21
C LEU A 43 16.77 -1.00 0.80
N ASN A 44 15.98 0.09 0.86
CA ASN A 44 16.17 1.19 1.81
C ASN A 44 15.56 0.93 3.20
N LYS A 45 15.10 -0.29 3.50
CA LYS A 45 14.48 -0.67 4.79
C LYS A 45 13.28 0.22 5.19
N PHE A 46 12.58 0.79 4.22
CA PHE A 46 11.41 1.66 4.47
C PHE A 46 10.21 0.83 4.95
N ARG A 47 9.68 1.18 6.12
CA ARG A 47 8.72 0.32 6.86
C ARG A 47 7.24 0.64 6.62
N TYR A 48 6.94 1.75 5.95
CA TYR A 48 5.57 2.26 5.80
C TYR A 48 4.86 1.77 4.54
N ILE A 49 5.38 0.72 3.90
CA ILE A 49 4.79 0.08 2.73
C ILE A 49 4.36 -1.37 3.03
N PRO A 50 3.30 -1.87 2.38
CA PRO A 50 2.90 -3.26 2.54
C PRO A 50 3.97 -4.21 1.97
N LYS A 51 4.22 -5.32 2.67
CA LYS A 51 5.00 -6.43 2.12
C LYS A 51 4.13 -7.24 1.18
N ILE A 52 4.49 -7.24 -0.10
CA ILE A 52 3.83 -8.01 -1.15
C ILE A 52 4.63 -9.27 -1.47
N LYS A 53 3.93 -10.36 -1.77
CA LYS A 53 4.51 -11.61 -2.29
C LYS A 53 3.76 -12.03 -3.55
N GLU A 54 4.48 -12.31 -4.62
CA GLU A 54 3.93 -12.93 -5.82
C GLU A 54 3.47 -14.36 -5.53
N ILE A 55 2.31 -14.72 -6.07
CA ILE A 55 1.79 -16.09 -6.02
C ILE A 55 2.10 -16.78 -7.35
N ASP A 56 1.78 -16.11 -8.46
CA ASP A 56 1.97 -16.58 -9.82
C ASP A 56 2.05 -15.38 -10.79
N ASN A 57 1.99 -15.66 -12.10
CA ASN A 57 2.06 -14.66 -13.17
C ASN A 57 0.89 -13.65 -13.15
N TYR A 58 -0.23 -13.97 -12.49
CA TYR A 58 -1.46 -13.18 -12.51
C TYR A 58 -1.83 -12.60 -11.16
N TYR A 59 -1.34 -13.15 -10.05
CA TYR A 59 -1.79 -12.79 -8.71
C TYR A 59 -0.62 -12.52 -7.75
N TYR A 60 -0.86 -11.59 -6.84
CA TYR A 60 0.00 -11.30 -5.70
C TYR A 60 -0.83 -11.22 -4.42
N ARG A 61 -0.16 -11.36 -3.27
CA ARG A 61 -0.80 -11.19 -1.96
C ARG A 61 -0.03 -10.25 -1.05
N TYR A 62 -0.76 -9.64 -0.13
CA TYR A 62 -0.18 -8.86 0.96
C TYR A 62 -1.01 -9.06 2.23
N LYS A 63 -0.37 -8.85 3.38
CA LYS A 63 -1.06 -8.92 4.67
C LYS A 63 -1.90 -7.66 4.83
N TYR A 64 -3.19 -7.79 5.15
CA TYR A 64 -3.98 -6.61 5.50
C TYR A 64 -3.51 -6.06 6.85
N ILE A 65 -3.45 -4.73 6.96
CA ILE A 65 -3.10 -4.05 8.20
C ILE A 65 -4.40 -3.81 8.96
N LYS A 66 -4.50 -4.31 10.19
CA LYS A 66 -5.62 -3.97 11.07
C LYS A 66 -5.40 -2.54 11.58
N GLY A 67 -6.31 -1.65 11.24
CA GLY A 67 -6.19 -0.24 11.56
C GLY A 67 -7.41 0.55 11.11
N PHE A 68 -7.34 1.87 11.24
CA PHE A 68 -8.36 2.78 10.75
C PHE A 68 -7.75 3.71 9.70
N THR A 69 -8.58 4.05 8.73
CA THR A 69 -8.28 5.05 7.70
C THR A 69 -8.60 6.44 8.22
N LEU A 70 -7.99 7.48 7.63
CA LEU A 70 -8.34 8.87 7.92
C LEU A 70 -9.84 9.16 7.69
N SER A 71 -10.48 8.46 6.75
CA SER A 71 -11.91 8.62 6.47
C SER A 71 -12.85 8.35 7.66
N LYS A 72 -12.37 7.66 8.70
CA LYS A 72 -13.15 7.37 9.92
C LYS A 72 -12.82 8.32 11.08
N ILE A 73 -11.93 9.29 10.86
CA ILE A 73 -11.44 10.20 11.88
C ILE A 73 -12.17 11.54 11.72
N GLN A 74 -12.87 11.99 12.77
CA GLN A 74 -13.58 13.28 12.77
C GLN A 74 -12.63 14.45 13.02
N THR A 75 -11.64 14.27 13.89
CA THR A 75 -10.63 15.26 14.25
C THR A 75 -9.25 14.63 14.23
N ILE A 76 -8.27 15.35 13.67
CA ILE A 76 -6.90 14.87 13.54
C ILE A 76 -5.94 15.83 14.26
N ASP A 77 -5.07 15.26 15.10
CA ASP A 77 -3.98 16.02 15.70
C ASP A 77 -2.97 16.42 14.61
N ILE A 78 -2.55 17.69 14.62
CA ILE A 78 -1.53 18.23 13.70
C ILE A 78 -0.26 17.38 13.68
N LYS A 79 0.11 16.75 14.80
CA LYS A 79 1.26 15.83 14.88
C LYS A 79 1.11 14.63 13.94
N ILE A 80 -0.10 14.14 13.73
CA ILE A 80 -0.37 13.03 12.81
C ILE A 80 -0.18 13.50 11.36
N ILE A 81 -0.64 14.70 11.03
CA ILE A 81 -0.43 15.31 9.70
C ILE A 81 1.07 15.45 9.42
N LEU A 82 1.82 16.02 10.37
CA LEU A 82 3.28 16.17 10.25
C LEU A 82 3.99 14.81 10.12
N LEU A 83 3.53 13.78 10.82
CA LEU A 83 4.05 12.43 10.68
C LEU A 83 3.83 11.89 9.27
N VAL A 84 2.61 12.00 8.72
CA VAL A 84 2.31 11.56 7.35
C VAL A 84 3.18 12.30 6.33
N LEU A 85 3.31 13.62 6.45
CA LEU A 85 4.20 14.41 5.59
C LEU A 85 5.66 13.95 5.68
N SER A 86 6.15 13.68 6.88
CA SER A 86 7.52 13.17 7.08
C SER A 86 7.75 11.81 6.40
N ILE A 87 6.73 10.94 6.38
CA ILE A 87 6.78 9.63 5.72
C ILE A 87 6.82 9.81 4.20
N ILE A 88 6.02 10.73 3.65
CA ILE A 88 5.98 11.04 2.21
C ILE A 88 7.34 11.58 1.74
N ILE A 89 7.91 12.53 2.47
CA ILE A 89 9.23 13.09 2.16
C ILE A 89 10.28 11.98 2.19
N LYS A 90 10.27 11.14 3.23
CA LYS A 90 11.19 9.99 3.31
C LYS A 90 11.04 9.03 2.12
N LEU A 91 9.82 8.78 1.66
CA LEU A 91 9.57 7.94 0.47
C LEU A 91 10.17 8.57 -0.80
N GLN A 92 9.97 9.88 -1.00
CA GLN A 92 10.52 10.61 -2.15
C GLN A 92 12.05 10.59 -2.16
N LEU A 93 12.68 10.65 -0.98
CA LEU A 93 14.14 10.62 -0.84
C LEU A 93 14.76 9.24 -1.10
N LEU A 94 13.96 8.16 -1.17
CA LEU A 94 14.50 6.81 -1.46
C LEU A 94 15.03 6.67 -2.89
N TYR A 95 14.59 7.54 -3.79
CA TYR A 95 15.01 7.55 -5.18
C TYR A 95 14.91 8.98 -5.73
N LYS A 96 16.06 9.52 -6.12
CA LYS A 96 16.16 10.83 -6.77
C LYS A 96 17.09 10.69 -7.98
N GLU A 97 16.52 10.78 -9.17
CA GLU A 97 17.29 10.71 -10.42
C GLU A 97 16.83 11.85 -11.34
N ASN A 98 17.75 12.73 -11.72
CA ASN A 98 17.47 13.87 -12.61
C ASN A 98 16.24 14.70 -12.20
N GLY A 99 16.08 14.95 -10.90
CA GLY A 99 14.94 15.70 -10.34
C GLY A 99 13.63 14.89 -10.23
N LYS A 100 13.60 13.65 -10.69
CA LYS A 100 12.45 12.73 -10.51
C LYS A 100 12.51 12.08 -9.13
N VAL A 101 11.34 11.89 -8.52
CA VAL A 101 11.16 11.24 -7.22
C VAL A 101 10.09 10.17 -7.30
N ILE A 102 10.07 9.25 -6.32
CA ILE A 102 8.92 8.35 -6.14
C ILE A 102 7.72 9.18 -5.68
N ASN A 103 6.70 9.28 -6.53
CA ASN A 103 5.41 9.83 -6.16
C ASN A 103 4.41 8.69 -5.93
N HIS A 104 3.74 8.71 -4.77
CA HIS A 104 2.70 7.74 -4.45
C HIS A 104 1.44 7.95 -5.32
N ASN A 105 1.18 9.18 -5.80
CA ASN A 105 0.02 9.60 -6.62
C ASN A 105 -1.38 9.38 -6.01
N ASP A 106 -1.52 8.52 -4.99
CA ASP A 106 -2.81 8.16 -4.37
C ASP A 106 -2.74 8.24 -2.83
N ILE A 107 -2.20 9.35 -2.31
CA ILE A 107 -2.25 9.64 -0.87
C ILE A 107 -3.61 10.26 -0.59
N SER A 108 -4.56 9.41 -0.22
CA SER A 108 -5.93 9.79 0.11
C SER A 108 -6.31 9.33 1.51
N PRO A 109 -7.40 9.85 2.08
CA PRO A 109 -7.87 9.44 3.40
C PRO A 109 -8.16 7.93 3.55
N LEU A 110 -8.31 7.21 2.43
CA LEU A 110 -8.56 5.77 2.39
C LEU A 110 -7.27 4.93 2.40
N ASN A 111 -6.14 5.51 1.99
CA ASN A 111 -4.89 4.78 1.79
C ASN A 111 -3.87 4.98 2.91
N VAL A 112 -4.11 5.92 3.82
CA VAL A 112 -3.36 6.08 5.07
C VAL A 112 -4.02 5.25 6.15
N VAL A 113 -3.30 4.28 6.72
CA VAL A 113 -3.82 3.35 7.75
C VAL A 113 -3.04 3.49 9.05
N PHE A 114 -3.74 3.83 10.13
CA PHE A 114 -3.18 3.86 11.48
C PHE A 114 -3.41 2.54 12.19
N ASN A 115 -2.33 1.92 12.66
CA ASN A 115 -2.42 0.72 13.50
C ASN A 115 -2.68 1.15 14.96
N LYS A 116 -3.61 0.48 15.64
CA LYS A 116 -4.00 0.73 17.05
C LYS A 116 -2.87 0.55 18.10
N LYS A 117 -1.63 0.28 17.68
CA LYS A 117 -0.49 -0.01 18.57
C LYS A 117 0.35 1.22 18.94
N THR A 118 -0.11 2.41 18.59
CA THR A 118 0.46 3.70 19.01
C THR A 118 -0.63 4.52 19.66
#